data_AF-A0AAW5KGB1-F1
#
_entry.id   AF-A0AAW5KGB1-F1
#
_cell.length_a   1.000
_cell.length_b   1.000
_cell.length_c   1.000
_cell.angle_alpha   90.00
_cell.angle_beta   90.00
_cell.angle_gamma   90.00
#
_symmetry.space_group_name_H-M   'P 1'
#
loop_
_entity.id
_entity.type
_entity.pdbx_description
1 polymer ?
#
loop_
_entity_poly.entity_id
_entity_poly.type
_entity_poly.pdbx_seq_one_letter_code
_entity_poly.pdbx_strand_id
1 'polypeptide(L)'
;LTGEVAQQIFAGRYGFVSQQGDGELTLSPIRVTQDGKDVTAAGYDTAKPGSCVISQTATDSRGNKTTVYLTYTFLPVGSPPWVD
;
A
#
# COMPACT_ATOMS: atom_id res chain seq x y z
N LEU A 1 6.39 8.58 -5.45
CA LEU A 1 5.52 7.39 -5.40
C LEU A 1 4.12 7.76 -5.87
N THR A 2 3.77 7.41 -7.11
CA THR A 2 2.42 7.61 -7.66
C THR A 2 1.49 6.48 -7.20
N GLY A 3 0.17 6.66 -7.36
CA GLY A 3 -0.81 5.60 -7.10
C GLY A 3 -0.57 4.33 -7.93
N GLU A 4 -0.17 4.47 -9.19
CA GLU A 4 0.15 3.33 -10.07
C GLU A 4 1.38 2.55 -9.57
N VAL A 5 2.46 3.25 -9.20
CA VAL A 5 3.64 2.61 -8.62
C VAL A 5 3.30 1.95 -7.29
N ALA A 6 2.46 2.58 -6.46
CA ALA A 6 1.99 1.97 -5.21
C ALA A 6 1.20 0.68 -5.46
N GLN A 7 0.37 0.64 -6.51
CA GLN A 7 -0.34 -0.57 -6.92
C GLN A 7 0.63 -1.67 -7.36
N GLN A 8 1.63 -1.34 -8.16
CA GLN A 8 2.66 -2.30 -8.58
C GLN A 8 3.45 -2.86 -7.39
N ILE A 9 3.86 -1.98 -6.46
CA ILE A 9 4.55 -2.36 -5.23
C ILE A 9 3.71 -3.31 -4.39
N PHE A 10 2.42 -3.00 -4.20
CA PHE A 10 1.53 -3.83 -3.40
C PHE A 10 1.32 -5.20 -4.06
N ALA A 11 0.96 -5.22 -5.35
CA ALA A 11 0.70 -6.45 -6.09
C ALA A 11 1.94 -7.38 -6.20
N GLY A 12 3.15 -6.81 -6.23
CA GLY A 12 4.39 -7.58 -6.25
C GLY A 12 4.76 -8.23 -4.91
N ARG A 13 4.15 -7.82 -3.79
CA ARG A 13 4.51 -8.27 -2.44
C ARG A 13 3.38 -8.97 -1.71
N TYR A 14 2.14 -8.58 -1.99
CA TYR A 14 0.96 -9.04 -1.29
C TYR A 14 -0.18 -9.33 -2.26
N GLY A 15 -0.99 -10.31 -1.89
CA GLY A 15 -2.23 -10.65 -2.56
C GLY A 15 -3.24 -11.17 -1.56
N PHE A 16 -4.50 -11.23 -1.98
CA PHE A 16 -5.60 -11.74 -1.17
C PHE A 16 -6.16 -13.01 -1.82
N VAL A 17 -6.55 -13.97 -0.99
CA VAL A 17 -7.26 -15.18 -1.41
C VAL A 17 -8.47 -15.39 -0.50
N SER A 18 -9.60 -15.80 -1.06
CA SER A 18 -10.79 -16.14 -0.29
C SER A 18 -10.80 -17.63 0.01
N GLN A 19 -11.16 -17.98 1.24
CA GLN A 19 -11.40 -19.36 1.68
C GLN A 19 -12.90 -19.65 1.86
N GLN A 20 -13.79 -18.78 1.37
CA GLN A 20 -15.24 -18.99 1.44
C GLN A 20 -15.75 -20.08 0.49
N GLY A 21 -14.91 -20.55 -0.45
CA GLY A 21 -15.22 -21.61 -1.41
C GLY A 21 -15.76 -21.12 -2.75
N ASP A 22 -16.33 -19.91 -2.82
CA ASP A 22 -16.71 -19.23 -4.06
C ASP A 22 -15.55 -18.48 -4.73
N GLY A 23 -14.47 -18.21 -3.98
CA GLY A 23 -13.30 -17.48 -4.45
C GLY A 23 -13.54 -15.99 -4.67
N GLU A 24 -14.72 -15.46 -4.33
CA GLU A 24 -15.08 -14.08 -4.65
C GLU A 24 -14.39 -13.09 -3.71
N LEU A 25 -13.73 -12.09 -4.30
CA LEU A 25 -13.08 -11.00 -3.61
C LEU A 25 -13.29 -9.69 -4.35
N THR A 26 -13.80 -8.69 -3.63
CA THR A 26 -13.80 -7.30 -4.08
C THR A 26 -12.62 -6.57 -3.44
N LEU A 27 -11.71 -6.06 -4.28
CA LEU A 27 -10.56 -5.27 -3.83
C LEU A 27 -10.87 -3.78 -3.92
N SER A 28 -10.56 -3.03 -2.86
CA SER A 28 -10.57 -1.58 -2.92
C SER A 28 -9.47 -1.08 -3.87
N PRO A 29 -9.60 0.15 -4.41
CA PRO A 29 -8.45 0.85 -4.97
C PRO A 29 -7.32 0.95 -3.94
N ILE A 30 -6.10 1.01 -4.44
CA ILE A 30 -4.92 1.32 -3.62
C ILE A 30 -5.03 2.75 -3.12
N ARG A 31 -4.68 2.95 -1.85
CA ARG A 31 -4.51 4.29 -1.27
C ARG A 31 -3.09 4.47 -0.76
N VAL A 32 -2.56 5.65 -1.00
CA VAL A 32 -1.32 6.13 -0.39
C VAL A 32 -1.70 7.26 0.57
N THR A 33 -1.35 7.12 1.84
CA THR A 33 -1.59 8.16 2.84
C THR A 33 -0.28 8.67 3.44
N GLN A 34 -0.25 9.97 3.72
CA GLN A 34 0.79 10.65 4.48
C GLN A 34 0.12 11.38 5.63
N ASP A 35 0.53 11.10 6.87
CA ASP A 35 -0.06 11.70 8.08
C ASP A 35 -1.60 11.63 8.11
N GLY A 36 -2.14 10.49 7.65
CA GLY A 36 -3.59 10.25 7.56
C GLY A 36 -4.32 10.91 6.40
N LYS A 37 -3.64 11.73 5.58
CA LYS A 37 -4.22 12.36 4.38
C LYS A 37 -3.99 11.49 3.15
N ASP A 38 -5.02 11.33 2.32
CA ASP A 38 -4.91 10.65 1.03
C ASP A 38 -4.12 11.53 0.04
N VAL A 39 -2.99 11.00 -0.42
CA VAL A 39 -2.10 11.63 -1.40
C VAL A 39 -2.00 10.81 -2.69
N THR A 40 -2.88 9.84 -2.90
CA THR A 40 -2.81 8.88 -4.03
C THR A 40 -2.77 9.59 -5.38
N ALA A 41 -3.61 10.62 -5.57
CA ALA A 41 -3.70 11.37 -6.82
C ALA A 41 -2.50 12.32 -7.04
N ALA A 42 -2.00 12.96 -5.98
CA ALA A 42 -0.87 13.87 -6.05
C ALA A 42 0.48 13.13 -6.12
N GLY A 43 0.53 11.90 -5.58
CA GLY A 43 1.75 11.17 -5.33
C GLY A 43 2.46 11.63 -4.05
N TYR A 44 3.21 10.72 -3.45
CA TYR A 44 4.11 11.01 -2.33
C TYR A 44 5.51 11.36 -2.84
N ASP A 45 6.11 12.43 -2.32
CA ASP A 45 7.46 12.87 -2.67
C ASP A 45 8.52 12.01 -1.98
N THR A 46 9.10 11.07 -2.73
CA THR A 46 10.09 10.11 -2.21
C THR A 46 11.50 10.67 -2.12
N ALA A 47 11.74 11.90 -2.61
CA ALA A 47 13.05 12.56 -2.49
C ALA A 47 13.25 13.18 -1.10
N LYS A 48 12.17 13.34 -0.34
CA LYS A 48 12.21 13.85 1.03
C LYS A 48 12.13 12.70 2.03
N PRO A 49 12.86 12.79 3.16
CA PRO A 49 12.69 11.86 4.26
C PRO A 49 11.27 11.94 4.83
N GLY A 50 10.77 10.82 5.33
CA GLY A 50 9.45 10.74 5.94
C GLY A 50 8.84 9.35 5.82
N SER A 51 7.54 9.25 6.03
CA SER A 51 6.82 7.99 5.83
C SER A 51 5.51 8.16 5.07
N CYS A 52 5.09 7.07 4.44
CA CYS A 52 3.75 6.94 3.88
C CYS A 52 3.22 5.53 4.11
N VAL A 53 1.91 5.36 4.04
CA VAL A 53 1.24 4.07 4.14
C VAL A 53 0.54 3.75 2.82
N ILE A 54 0.86 2.59 2.25
CA ILE A 54 0.09 2.01 1.14
C ILE A 54 -0.93 1.05 1.74
N SER A 55 -2.20 1.14 1.35
CA SER A 55 -3.24 0.22 1.84
C SER A 55 -4.18 -0.28 0.76
N GLN A 56 -4.67 -1.50 0.97
CA GLN A 56 -5.74 -2.12 0.21
C GLN A 56 -6.61 -2.97 1.13
N THR A 57 -7.92 -2.89 0.92
CA THR A 57 -8.90 -3.73 1.60
C THR A 57 -9.49 -4.74 0.62
N ALA A 58 -9.49 -6.00 1.02
CA ALA A 58 -10.26 -7.05 0.36
C ALA A 58 -11.55 -7.31 1.15
N THR A 59 -12.66 -7.48 0.44
CA THR A 59 -13.95 -7.86 1.00
C THR A 59 -14.40 -9.17 0.35
N ASP A 60 -14.69 -10.20 1.14
CA ASP A 60 -15.24 -11.46 0.64
C ASP A 60 -16.76 -11.39 0.39
N SER A 61 -17.31 -12.43 -0.21
CA SER A 61 -18.75 -12.55 -0.53
C SER A 61 -19.68 -12.47 0.69
N ARG A 62 -19.15 -12.76 1.89
CA ARG A 62 -19.89 -12.68 3.17
C ARG A 62 -19.73 -11.32 3.85
N GLY A 63 -18.99 -10.41 3.23
CA GLY A 63 -18.74 -9.06 3.72
C GLY A 63 -17.62 -8.97 4.75
N ASN A 64 -16.85 -10.04 5.00
CA ASN A 64 -15.66 -9.95 5.86
C ASN A 64 -14.59 -9.13 5.17
N LYS A 65 -13.89 -8.29 5.95
CA LYS A 65 -12.90 -7.37 5.43
C LYS A 65 -11.52 -7.67 6.01
N THR A 66 -10.53 -7.69 5.13
CA THR A 66 -9.11 -7.74 5.51
C THR A 66 -8.41 -6.56 4.86
N THR A 67 -7.67 -5.78 5.64
CA THR A 67 -6.89 -4.65 5.15
C THR A 67 -5.43 -4.88 5.43
N VAL A 68 -4.59 -4.70 4.41
CA VAL A 68 -3.13 -4.69 4.56
C VAL A 68 -2.65 -3.26 4.53
N TYR A 69 -1.76 -2.92 5.47
CA TYR A 69 -1.09 -1.64 5.56
C TYR A 69 0.41 -1.85 5.40
N LEU A 70 1.02 -1.19 4.42
CA LEU A 70 2.46 -1.19 4.17
C LEU A 70 3.02 0.18 4.54
N THR A 71 3.72 0.26 5.67
CA THR A 71 4.43 1.47 6.07
C THR A 71 5.79 1.52 5.40
N TYR A 72 6.02 2.56 4.59
CA TYR A 72 7.32 2.87 4.03
C TYR A 72 7.93 4.04 4.77
N THR A 73 9.19 3.89 5.16
CA THR A 73 10.01 4.95 5.74
C THR A 73 11.13 5.27 4.76
N PHE A 74 11.17 6.52 4.31
CA PHE A 74 12.20 7.07 3.44
C PHE A 74 13.24 7.77 4.31
N LEU A 75 14.47 7.28 4.24
CA LEU A 75 15.57 7.80 5.03
C LEU A 75 16.24 8.99 4.32
N PRO A 76 16.84 9.92 5.09
CA PRO A 76 17.72 10.93 4.51
C PRO A 76 18.87 10.31 3.76
N VAL A 77 19.20 10.90 2.60
CA VAL A 77 20.40 10.55 1.87
C VAL A 77 21.62 10.66 2.81
N GLY A 78 22.40 9.59 2.94
CA GLY A 78 23.55 9.50 3.83
C GLY A 78 23.27 8.79 5.16
N SER A 79 22.01 8.41 5.45
CA SER A 79 21.66 7.68 6.67
C SER A 79 21.94 6.18 6.52
N PRO A 80 22.70 5.56 7.44
CA PRO A 80 22.97 4.13 7.36
C PRO A 80 21.74 3.26 7.71
N PRO A 81 21.67 2.01 7.19
CA PRO A 81 22.57 1.45 6.20
C PRO A 81 22.00 1.62 4.78
N TRP A 82 22.81 2.21 3.91
CA TRP A 82 22.72 1.93 2.48
C TRP A 82 23.18 0.49 2.26
N VAL A 83 22.38 -0.32 1.57
CA VAL A 83 22.88 -1.53 0.92
C VAL A 83 23.47 -1.05 -0.41
N ASP A 84 24.79 -1.21 -0.57
CA ASP A 84 25.51 -1.04 -1.85
C ASP A 84 24.96 -2.01 -2.91
#